data_AF-A0A8H7PZQ1-F1
#
_entry.id   AF-A0A8H7PZQ1-F1
#
_cell.length_a   1.000
_cell.length_b   1.000
_cell.length_c   1.000
_cell.angle_alpha   90.00
_cell.angle_beta   90.00
_cell.angle_gamma   90.00
#
_symmetry.space_group_name_H-M   'P 1'
#
loop_
_entity.id
_entity.type
_entity.pdbx_description
1 polymer ?
#
loop_
_entity_poly.entity_id
_entity_poly.type
_entity_poly.pdbx_seq_one_letter_code
_entity_poly.pdbx_strand_id
1 'polypeptide(L)'
;MIQFEKYPSAVIDSVEPPAFSDLVRWRLKVKHGAQTWHYLQSEEELRQWPPTRWEKYFLDLPFNDGGWGIHTQGISTVFGTALNYVVLRTLGLSADHRALIKARAKLHQLGGAAAIPA
;
A
#
# COMPACT_ATOMS: atom_id res chain seq x y z
N MET A 1 20.29 5.52 -12.09
CA MET A 1 19.25 4.88 -12.94
C MET A 1 18.70 3.71 -12.16
N ILE A 2 17.42 3.73 -11.81
CA ILE A 2 16.79 2.62 -11.08
C ILE A 2 16.45 1.54 -12.11
N GLN A 3 16.99 0.34 -11.92
CA GLN A 3 16.74 -0.81 -12.76
C GLN A 3 15.46 -1.49 -12.26
N PHE A 4 14.43 -1.54 -13.10
CA PHE A 4 13.22 -2.29 -12.77
C PHE A 4 13.54 -3.79 -12.81
N GLU A 5 13.32 -4.50 -11.71
CA GLU A 5 13.40 -5.96 -11.68
C GLU A 5 12.32 -6.54 -12.59
N LYS A 6 12.74 -7.20 -13.67
CA LYS A 6 11.86 -8.02 -14.51
C LYS A 6 11.72 -9.39 -13.85
N TYR A 7 10.65 -9.58 -13.09
CA TYR A 7 10.24 -10.91 -12.68
C TYR A 7 9.65 -11.62 -13.91
N PRO A 8 10.10 -12.84 -14.27
CA PRO A 8 9.42 -13.63 -15.28
C PRO A 8 8.02 -13.95 -14.73
N SER A 9 6.99 -13.38 -15.37
CA SER A 9 5.60 -13.81 -15.23
C SER A 9 5.54 -15.33 -15.35
N ALA A 10 4.63 -15.97 -14.62
CA ALA A 10 4.30 -17.37 -14.85
C ALA A 10 4.11 -17.60 -16.36
N VAL A 11 4.67 -18.69 -16.89
CA VAL A 11 4.54 -19.05 -18.31
C VAL A 11 3.07 -19.39 -18.54
N ILE A 12 2.30 -18.39 -18.91
CA ILE A 12 0.98 -18.57 -19.49
C ILE A 12 1.25 -19.06 -20.90
N ASP A 13 0.58 -20.14 -21.30
CA ASP A 13 0.67 -20.75 -22.62
C ASP A 13 -0.01 -19.83 -23.66
N SER A 14 0.51 -18.60 -23.78
CA SER A 14 0.01 -17.53 -24.63
C SER A 14 1.14 -17.02 -25.50
N VAL A 15 0.85 -16.90 -26.80
CA VAL A 15 1.80 -16.44 -27.83
C VAL A 15 2.26 -14.99 -27.56
N GLU A 16 1.47 -14.22 -26.81
CA GLU A 16 1.78 -12.87 -26.36
C GLU A 16 1.61 -12.73 -24.84
N PRO A 17 2.39 -11.86 -24.17
CA PRO A 17 2.17 -11.54 -22.77
C PRO A 17 0.76 -10.96 -22.60
N PRO A 18 -0.07 -11.50 -21.70
CA PRO A 18 -1.39 -10.94 -21.48
C PRO A 18 -1.28 -9.51 -20.96
N ALA A 19 -2.23 -8.66 -21.34
CA ALA A 19 -2.33 -7.32 -20.81
C ALA A 19 -2.47 -7.37 -19.28
N PHE A 20 -1.82 -6.43 -18.58
CA PHE A 20 -2.01 -6.28 -17.14
C PHE A 20 -3.47 -5.94 -16.85
N SER A 21 -4.09 -6.70 -15.95
CA SER A 21 -5.43 -6.41 -15.44
C SER A 21 -5.41 -5.21 -14.49
N ASP A 22 -6.58 -4.58 -14.32
CA ASP A 22 -6.73 -3.51 -13.35
C ASP A 22 -6.72 -4.07 -11.91
N LEU A 23 -5.62 -3.81 -11.19
CA LEU A 23 -5.39 -4.36 -9.86
C LEU A 23 -6.46 -3.93 -8.84
N VAL A 24 -7.13 -2.79 -9.03
CA VAL A 24 -8.16 -2.32 -8.08
C VAL A 24 -9.43 -3.18 -8.09
N ARG A 25 -9.58 -4.08 -9.08
CA ARG A 25 -10.74 -4.96 -9.26
C ARG A 25 -10.58 -6.34 -8.64
N TRP A 26 -9.38 -6.70 -8.20
CA TRP A 26 -9.15 -8.00 -7.56
C TRP A 26 -9.62 -8.00 -6.09
N ARG A 27 -10.26 -9.11 -5.68
CA ARG A 27 -10.70 -9.36 -4.30
C ARG A 27 -10.22 -10.71 -3.79
N LEU A 28 -9.69 -10.70 -2.57
CA LEU A 28 -9.27 -11.90 -1.86
C LEU A 28 -10.41 -12.36 -0.94
N LYS A 29 -10.90 -13.57 -1.20
CA LYS A 29 -11.87 -14.25 -0.34
C LYS A 29 -11.19 -15.37 0.42
N VAL A 30 -11.30 -15.33 1.75
CA VAL A 30 -10.77 -16.36 2.65
C VAL A 30 -11.92 -17.13 3.28
N LYS A 31 -11.97 -18.45 3.10
CA LYS A 31 -12.94 -19.36 3.75
C LYS A 31 -12.19 -20.54 4.38
N HIS A 32 -12.23 -20.66 5.70
CA HIS A 32 -11.53 -21.71 6.45
C HIS A 32 -10.04 -21.87 6.05
N GLY A 33 -9.36 -20.75 5.80
CA GLY A 33 -7.96 -20.74 5.36
C GLY A 33 -7.76 -20.87 3.84
N ALA A 34 -8.75 -21.32 3.07
CA ALA A 34 -8.68 -21.34 1.62
C ALA A 34 -8.77 -19.91 1.04
N GLN A 35 -7.79 -19.55 0.21
CA GLN A 35 -7.66 -18.23 -0.40
C GLN A 35 -8.02 -18.31 -1.88
N THR A 36 -8.95 -17.46 -2.32
CA THR A 36 -9.37 -17.36 -3.73
C THR A 36 -9.42 -15.90 -4.17
N TRP A 37 -8.88 -15.62 -5.35
CA TRP A 37 -8.89 -14.29 -5.95
C TRP A 37 -10.02 -14.18 -6.98
N HIS A 38 -10.82 -13.12 -6.87
CA HIS A 38 -11.99 -12.85 -7.71
C HIS A 38 -11.79 -11.51 -8.41
N TYR A 39 -12.03 -11.45 -9.73
CA TYR A 39 -11.95 -10.21 -10.50
C TYR A 39 -13.35 -9.61 -10.68
N LEU A 40 -13.56 -8.41 -10.16
CA LEU A 40 -14.84 -7.71 -10.23
C LEU A 40 -15.02 -7.02 -11.59
N GLN A 41 -16.14 -7.28 -12.25
CA GLN A 41 -16.40 -6.83 -13.61
C GLN A 41 -17.08 -5.46 -13.65
N SER A 42 -17.88 -5.13 -12.63
CA SER A 42 -18.72 -3.93 -12.61
C SER A 42 -18.37 -2.93 -11.50
N GLU A 43 -18.72 -1.66 -11.73
CA GLU A 43 -18.63 -0.60 -10.70
C GLU A 43 -19.52 -0.88 -9.50
N GLU A 44 -20.62 -1.59 -9.70
CA GLU A 44 -21.53 -1.96 -8.62
C GLU A 44 -20.88 -2.99 -7.68
N GLU A 45 -20.20 -4.00 -8.23
CA GLU A 45 -19.42 -4.94 -7.43
C GLU A 45 -18.30 -4.24 -6.66
N LEU A 46 -17.61 -3.26 -7.27
CA LEU A 46 -16.59 -2.47 -6.60
C LEU A 46 -17.14 -1.72 -5.37
N ARG A 47 -18.36 -1.18 -5.48
CA ARG A 47 -19.05 -0.49 -4.38
C ARG A 47 -19.48 -1.45 -3.29
N GLN A 48 -20.04 -2.61 -3.66
CA GLN A 48 -20.54 -3.60 -2.71
C GLN A 48 -19.41 -4.32 -1.96
N TRP A 49 -18.26 -4.49 -2.61
CA TRP A 49 -17.09 -5.14 -2.04
C TRP A 49 -15.87 -4.23 -2.17
N PRO A 50 -15.68 -3.24 -1.27
CA PRO A 50 -14.49 -2.39 -1.29
C PRO A 50 -13.24 -3.19 -0.88
N PRO A 51 -12.04 -2.79 -1.37
CA PRO A 51 -10.80 -3.49 -1.04
C PRO A 51 -10.35 -3.17 0.39
N THR A 52 -9.99 -4.21 1.11
CA THR A 52 -9.35 -4.20 2.43
C THR A 52 -7.90 -3.71 2.35
N ARG A 53 -7.33 -3.37 3.51
CA ARG A 53 -5.90 -3.02 3.64
C ARG A 53 -4.98 -4.13 3.15
N TRP A 54 -5.36 -5.40 3.34
CA TRP A 54 -4.55 -6.56 2.94
C TRP A 54 -4.50 -6.72 1.45
N GLU A 55 -5.64 -6.64 0.77
CA GLU A 55 -5.68 -6.70 -0.69
C GLU A 55 -4.85 -5.58 -1.29
N LYS A 56 -4.95 -4.37 -0.72
CA LYS A 56 -4.12 -3.27 -1.20
C LYS A 56 -2.63 -3.48 -0.93
N TYR A 57 -2.25 -4.08 0.20
CA TYR A 57 -0.85 -4.46 0.48
C TYR A 57 -0.34 -5.52 -0.51
N PHE A 58 -1.10 -6.61 -0.73
CA PHE A 58 -0.70 -7.70 -1.63
C PHE A 58 -0.59 -7.26 -3.09
N LEU A 59 -1.38 -6.28 -3.50
CA LEU A 59 -1.45 -5.79 -4.89
C LEU A 59 -0.68 -4.48 -5.12
N ASP A 60 0.14 -4.05 -4.15
CA ASP A 60 0.88 -2.77 -4.18
C ASP A 60 -0.02 -1.55 -4.49
N LEU A 61 -1.27 -1.60 -4.06
CA LEU A 61 -2.21 -0.48 -4.17
C LEU A 61 -1.99 0.49 -3.01
N PRO A 62 -2.37 1.78 -3.17
CA PRO A 62 -2.30 2.76 -2.08
C PRO A 62 -3.14 2.33 -0.86
N PHE A 63 -2.47 1.84 0.19
CA PHE A 63 -3.13 1.25 1.37
C PHE A 63 -2.93 2.01 2.69
N ASN A 64 -1.95 2.91 2.75
CA ASN A 64 -1.77 3.79 3.90
C ASN A 64 -2.34 5.18 3.63
N ASP A 65 -2.74 5.86 4.69
CA ASP A 65 -3.15 7.26 4.67
C ASP A 65 -1.95 8.22 4.66
N GLY A 66 -0.77 7.71 4.27
CA GLY A 66 0.50 8.39 4.36
C GLY A 66 1.26 8.17 5.66
N GLY A 67 0.65 7.66 6.73
CA GLY A 67 1.31 7.49 8.02
C GLY A 67 1.62 6.04 8.42
N TRP A 68 2.22 5.91 9.60
CA TRP A 68 2.52 4.63 10.26
C TRP A 68 2.06 4.65 11.72
N GLY A 69 1.62 3.48 12.20
CA GLY A 69 1.30 3.24 13.61
C GLY A 69 2.48 2.69 14.40
N ILE A 70 2.20 2.19 15.60
CA ILE A 70 3.20 1.55 16.49
C ILE A 70 3.64 0.19 15.94
N HIS A 71 2.78 -0.47 15.19
CA HIS A 71 3.04 -1.74 14.51
C HIS A 71 2.33 -1.75 13.14
N THR A 72 2.61 -2.75 12.31
CA THR A 72 2.10 -2.86 10.93
C THR A 72 0.58 -2.75 10.83
N GLN A 73 -0.14 -3.26 11.84
CA GLN A 73 -1.60 -3.21 11.93
C GLN A 73 -2.19 -1.90 12.46
N GLY A 74 -1.36 -1.04 13.04
CA GLY A 74 -1.82 0.17 13.72
C GLY A 74 -2.38 1.21 12.77
N ILE A 75 -3.24 2.06 13.31
CA ILE A 75 -3.60 3.35 12.71
C ILE A 75 -2.38 4.28 12.76
N SER A 76 -2.35 5.28 11.89
CA SER A 76 -1.28 6.26 11.85
C SER A 76 -1.24 7.09 13.14
N THR A 77 -0.08 7.11 13.80
CA THR A 77 0.18 7.88 15.02
C THR A 77 1.31 8.87 14.79
N VAL A 78 1.42 9.89 15.65
CA VAL A 78 2.56 10.82 15.64
C VAL A 78 3.86 10.04 15.79
N PHE A 79 3.91 9.10 16.74
CA PHE A 79 5.07 8.25 16.99
C PHE A 79 5.52 7.46 15.76
N GLY A 80 4.63 6.63 15.21
CA GLY A 80 4.97 5.78 14.07
C GLY A 80 5.32 6.60 12.84
N THR A 81 4.56 7.66 12.55
CA THR A 81 4.75 8.48 11.34
C THR A 81 6.03 9.31 11.42
N ALA A 82 6.32 9.94 12.56
CA ALA A 82 7.54 10.73 12.74
C ALA A 82 8.79 9.86 12.66
N LEU A 83 8.83 8.72 13.39
CA LEU A 83 10.00 7.85 13.38
C LEU A 83 10.27 7.25 12.00
N ASN A 84 9.24 6.72 11.33
CA ASN A 84 9.43 6.15 9.99
C ASN A 84 9.82 7.22 8.96
N TYR A 85 9.26 8.44 9.04
CA TYR A 85 9.69 9.55 8.21
C TYR A 85 11.19 9.85 8.39
N VAL A 86 11.65 9.96 9.65
CA VAL A 86 13.06 10.25 9.97
C VAL A 86 13.96 9.11 9.51
N VAL A 87 13.62 7.85 9.78
CA VAL A 87 14.40 6.68 9.33
C VAL A 87 14.58 6.70 7.81
N LEU A 88 13.51 6.91 7.05
CA LEU A 88 13.57 6.98 5.60
C LEU A 88 14.40 8.17 5.09
N ARG A 89 14.34 9.33 5.76
CA ARG A 89 15.20 10.48 5.46
C ARG A 89 16.68 10.16 5.72
N THR A 90 16.99 9.46 6.81
CA THR A 90 18.35 9.01 7.16
C THR A 90 18.89 8.00 6.14
N LEU A 91 18.03 7.12 5.63
CA LEU A 91 18.36 6.18 4.55
C LEU A 91 18.49 6.84 3.16
N GLY A 92 18.34 8.17 3.07
CA GLY A 92 18.62 8.95 1.87
C GLY A 92 17.42 9.25 0.99
N LEU A 93 16.19 8.92 1.39
CA LEU A 93 15.01 9.31 0.61
C LEU A 93 14.81 10.83 0.67
N SER A 94 14.64 11.48 -0.48
CA SER A 94 14.34 12.91 -0.57
C SER A 94 13.05 13.27 0.17
N ALA A 95 12.99 14.45 0.81
CA ALA A 95 11.76 14.96 1.42
C ALA A 95 10.62 15.14 0.39
N ASP A 96 10.95 15.21 -0.90
CA ASP A 96 10.01 15.29 -2.01
C ASP A 96 9.63 13.92 -2.58
N HIS A 97 10.20 12.84 -2.04
CA HIS A 97 9.76 11.48 -2.38
C HIS A 97 8.27 11.33 -2.03
N ARG A 98 7.49 10.72 -2.94
CA ARG A 98 6.01 10.59 -2.81
C ARG A 98 5.56 10.07 -1.45
N ALA A 99 6.26 9.07 -0.91
CA ALA A 99 5.95 8.51 0.41
C ALA A 99 6.20 9.53 1.55
N LEU A 100 7.27 10.32 1.45
CA LEU A 100 7.64 11.31 2.46
C LEU A 100 6.78 12.57 2.42
N ILE A 101 6.29 12.98 1.24
CA ILE A 101 5.27 14.03 1.14
C ILE A 101 4.01 13.62 1.89
N LYS A 102 3.49 12.41 1.65
CA LYS A 102 2.29 11.89 2.32
C LYS A 102 2.49 11.76 3.82
N ALA A 103 3.64 11.24 4.25
CA ALA A 103 3.99 11.10 5.66
C ALA A 103 4.10 12.43 6.38
N ARG A 104 4.74 13.43 5.78
CA ARG A 104 4.83 14.78 6.35
C ARG A 104 3.47 15.45 6.46
N ALA A 105 2.64 15.33 5.41
CA ALA A 105 1.26 15.83 5.45
C ALA A 105 0.45 15.16 6.55
N LYS A 106 0.55 13.83 6.69
CA LYS A 106 -0.12 13.08 7.75
C LYS A 106 0.38 13.48 9.14
N LEU A 107 1.69 13.65 9.31
CA LEU A 107 2.29 14.08 10.58
C LEU A 107 1.79 15.46 11.00
N HIS A 108 1.67 16.42 10.07
CA HIS A 108 1.09 17.73 10.36
C HIS A 108 -0.38 17.65 10.75
N GLN A 109 -1.18 16.81 10.09
CA GLN A 109 -2.58 16.57 10.46
C GLN A 109 -2.72 15.99 11.88
N LEU A 110 -1.73 15.22 12.35
CA LEU A 110 -1.71 14.61 13.69
C LEU A 110 -1.19 15.55 14.79
N GLY A 111 -0.92 16.83 14.48
CA GLY A 111 -0.41 17.82 15.45
C GLY A 111 1.12 18.02 15.41
N GLY A 112 1.80 17.42 14.44
CA GLY A 112 3.25 17.55 14.27
C GLY A 112 4.06 16.70 15.25
N ALA A 113 5.39 16.70 15.07
CA ALA A 113 6.29 15.85 15.85
C ALA A 113 6.38 16.24 17.34
N ALA A 114 6.00 17.47 17.71
CA ALA A 114 6.00 17.92 19.11
C ALA A 114 4.97 17.19 19.99
N ALA A 115 3.97 16.55 19.39
CA ALA A 115 2.97 15.74 20.09
C ALA A 115 3.37 14.27 20.25
N ILE A 116 4.64 13.92 19.97
CA ILE A 116 5.11 12.54 20.10
C ILE A 116 5.15 12.13 21.59
N PRO A 117 4.71 10.91 21.96
CA PRO A 117 4.87 10.38 23.31
C PRO A 117 6.35 10.31 23.71
N ALA A 118 6.63 10.48 25.01
CA ALA A 118 7.95 10.32 25.61
C ALA A 118 8.38 8.84 25.68
#